data_AF-A0A971H1S6-F1
#
_entry.id   AF-A0A971H1S6-F1
#
_cell.length_a   1.000
_cell.length_b   1.000
_cell.length_c   1.000
_cell.angle_alpha   90.00
_cell.angle_beta   90.00
_cell.angle_gamma   90.00
#
_symmetry.space_group_name_H-M   'P 1'
#
loop_
_entity.id
_entity.type
_entity.pdbx_description
1 polymer ?
#
loop_
_entity_poly.entity_id
_entity_poly.type
_entity_poly.pdbx_seq_one_letter_code
_entity_poly.pdbx_strand_id
1 'polypeptide(L)'
;MGKIKVVHYINQFFAGIGGEEKADYKPEIREGVVGPGMALNGQFKGEAEIVATIICGDSYFNENVEEAKAEILKMVKEQDPDLFIAGPAFNAGRYGVACGTIADAVQSELGIPAITGMYIENPGADMYKKSVYIVSTKNSAAGMRDAVKKMAPLALKIAKGEEIGSPEEEGYIPRGVRKNYFTDKRGSERAV
;
A
#
# COMPACT_ATOMS: atom_id res chain seq x y z
N MET A 1 -22.92 5.39 7.88
CA MET A 1 -21.92 4.33 7.66
C MET A 1 -20.86 4.46 8.73
N GLY A 2 -20.35 3.35 9.26
CA GLY A 2 -19.20 3.36 10.16
C GLY A 2 -17.94 3.84 9.43
N LYS A 3 -16.86 4.10 10.17
CA LYS A 3 -15.56 4.39 9.56
C LYS A 3 -15.05 3.14 8.84
N ILE A 4 -14.36 3.35 7.71
CA ILE A 4 -13.65 2.29 6.99
C ILE A 4 -12.55 1.73 7.91
N LYS A 5 -12.57 0.43 8.16
CA LYS A 5 -11.55 -0.25 8.95
C LYS A 5 -10.34 -0.56 8.08
N VAL A 6 -9.18 -0.11 8.53
CA VAL A 6 -7.92 -0.31 7.80
C VAL A 6 -6.99 -1.21 8.60
N VAL A 7 -6.45 -2.23 7.93
CA VAL A 7 -5.25 -2.93 8.42
C VAL A 7 -4.04 -2.39 7.67
N HIS A 8 -3.01 -1.99 8.43
CA HIS A 8 -1.79 -1.41 7.90
C HIS A 8 -0.64 -2.40 8.01
N TYR A 9 0.05 -2.72 6.93
CA TYR A 9 1.27 -3.53 6.93
C TYR A 9 2.52 -2.67 6.82
N ILE A 10 3.45 -2.87 7.75
CA ILE A 10 4.76 -2.20 7.78
C ILE A 10 5.91 -3.16 8.07
N ASN A 11 7.14 -2.73 7.80
CA ASN A 11 8.33 -3.48 8.20
C ASN A 11 8.82 -3.12 9.61
N GLN A 12 9.84 -3.85 10.07
CA GLN A 12 10.47 -3.67 11.37
C GLN A 12 11.03 -2.25 11.58
N PHE A 13 11.53 -1.62 10.52
CA PHE A 13 12.12 -0.28 10.59
C PHE A 13 11.05 0.77 10.87
N PHE A 14 9.97 0.77 10.08
CA PHE A 14 8.86 1.69 10.29
C PHE A 14 8.08 1.42 11.56
N ALA A 15 8.15 0.19 12.10
CA ALA A 15 7.62 -0.16 13.40
C ALA A 15 8.48 0.30 14.59
N GLY A 16 9.69 0.82 14.34
CA GLY A 16 10.63 1.24 15.38
C GLY A 16 11.29 0.08 16.14
N ILE A 17 11.32 -1.12 15.55
CA ILE A 17 11.90 -2.33 16.17
C ILE A 17 13.42 -2.36 15.97
N GLY A 18 13.90 -1.97 14.78
CA GLY A 18 15.31 -1.97 14.43
C GLY A 18 15.52 -1.84 12.92
N GLY A 19 16.77 -1.78 12.49
CA GLY A 19 17.15 -1.72 11.08
C GLY A 19 17.34 -3.10 10.47
N GLU A 20 18.45 -3.25 9.76
CA GLU A 20 18.86 -4.51 9.11
C GLU A 20 19.10 -5.64 10.12
N GLU A 21 19.58 -5.31 11.32
CA GLU A 21 19.85 -6.27 12.40
C GLU A 21 18.60 -6.92 13.01
N LYS A 22 17.42 -6.40 12.64
CA LYS A 22 16.10 -6.94 13.03
C LYS A 22 15.27 -7.34 11.81
N ALA A 23 15.86 -7.46 10.62
CA ALA A 23 15.13 -7.79 9.41
C ALA A 23 14.57 -9.22 9.39
N ASP A 24 14.99 -10.08 10.33
CA ASP A 24 14.47 -11.44 10.58
C ASP A 24 13.23 -11.47 11.49
N TYR A 25 12.66 -10.31 11.83
CA TYR A 25 11.49 -10.21 12.70
C TYR A 25 10.27 -10.96 12.13
N LYS A 26 9.70 -11.87 12.92
CA LYS A 26 8.52 -12.64 12.53
C LYS A 26 7.27 -11.76 12.42
N PRO A 27 6.24 -12.17 11.65
CA PRO A 27 4.96 -11.49 11.64
C PRO A 27 4.41 -11.27 13.04
N GLU A 28 4.01 -10.05 13.33
CA GLU A 28 3.35 -9.64 14.57
C GLU A 28 2.19 -8.72 14.21
N ILE A 29 1.08 -8.80 14.93
CA ILE A 29 0.00 -7.83 14.85
C ILE A 29 -0.06 -7.01 16.13
N ARG A 30 -0.25 -5.70 15.98
CA ARG A 30 -0.50 -4.76 17.08
C ARG A 30 -1.84 -4.08 16.85
N GLU A 31 -2.63 -3.95 17.91
CA GLU A 31 -3.88 -3.19 17.86
C GLU A 31 -3.58 -1.70 17.65
N GLY A 32 -4.36 -1.07 16.78
CA GLY A 32 -4.24 0.34 16.46
C GLY A 32 -3.04 0.71 15.61
N VAL A 33 -2.57 1.94 15.81
CA VAL A 33 -1.72 2.66 14.88
C VAL A 33 -0.23 2.56 15.27
N VAL A 34 0.63 2.16 14.33
CA VAL A 34 2.09 2.17 14.51
C VAL A 34 2.78 2.91 13.36
N GLY A 35 3.84 3.66 13.69
CA GLY A 35 4.75 4.28 12.72
C GLY A 35 4.04 5.18 11.70
N PRO A 36 4.22 4.95 10.38
CA PRO A 36 3.62 5.78 9.33
C PRO A 36 2.09 5.75 9.34
N GLY A 37 1.48 4.78 10.02
CA GLY A 37 0.03 4.73 10.24
C GLY A 37 -0.51 6.00 10.91
N MET A 38 0.28 6.66 11.75
CA MET A 38 -0.16 7.91 12.41
C MET A 38 -0.44 9.01 11.39
N ALA A 39 0.42 9.14 10.38
CA ALA A 39 0.24 10.11 9.31
C ALA A 39 -0.97 9.75 8.44
N LEU A 40 -1.15 8.46 8.11
CA LEU A 40 -2.29 7.98 7.33
C LEU A 40 -3.60 8.26 8.06
N ASN A 41 -3.68 7.90 9.34
CA ASN A 41 -4.87 8.11 10.17
C ASN A 41 -5.26 9.60 10.24
N GLY A 42 -4.26 10.49 10.33
CA GLY A 42 -4.49 11.94 10.26
C GLY A 42 -4.99 12.41 8.88
N GLN A 43 -4.55 11.79 7.78
CA GLN A 43 -5.03 12.15 6.44
C GLN A 43 -6.42 11.60 6.11
N PHE A 44 -6.88 10.55 6.81
CA PHE A 44 -8.25 10.04 6.62
C PHE A 44 -9.34 10.99 7.10
N LYS A 45 -9.01 12.02 7.89
CA LYS A 45 -9.96 13.04 8.37
C LYS A 45 -11.23 12.46 9.02
N GLY A 46 -11.10 11.29 9.65
CA GLY A 46 -12.18 10.60 10.35
C GLY A 46 -13.03 9.66 9.47
N GLU A 47 -12.76 9.53 8.18
CA GLU A 47 -13.51 8.64 7.27
C GLU A 47 -13.07 7.17 7.38
N ALA A 48 -11.82 6.95 7.77
CA ALA A 48 -11.24 5.64 8.00
C ALA A 48 -10.42 5.65 9.29
N GLU A 49 -10.17 4.47 9.85
CA GLU A 49 -9.29 4.29 11.00
C GLU A 49 -8.45 3.02 10.85
N ILE A 50 -7.19 3.10 11.28
CA ILE A 50 -6.32 1.93 11.35
C ILE A 50 -6.68 1.17 12.64
N VAL A 51 -7.30 0.00 12.48
CA VAL A 51 -7.73 -0.85 13.60
C VAL A 51 -6.61 -1.77 14.08
N ALA A 52 -5.69 -2.14 13.18
CA ALA A 52 -4.51 -2.93 13.52
C ALA A 52 -3.37 -2.65 12.55
N THR A 53 -2.14 -2.82 13.05
CA THR A 53 -0.91 -2.76 12.26
C THR A 53 -0.20 -4.10 12.31
N ILE A 54 0.07 -4.69 11.15
CA ILE A 54 0.87 -5.90 10.99
C ILE A 54 2.31 -5.49 10.68
N ILE A 55 3.25 -6.14 11.36
CA ILE A 55 4.68 -5.88 11.27
C ILE A 55 5.38 -7.16 10.84
N CYS A 56 6.25 -7.10 9.84
CA CYS A 56 7.08 -8.24 9.45
C CYS A 56 8.45 -7.76 8.98
N GLY A 57 9.51 -8.47 9.38
CA GLY A 57 10.86 -8.16 8.97
C GLY A 57 11.10 -8.43 7.48
N ASP A 58 11.82 -7.52 6.83
CA ASP A 58 12.07 -7.60 5.38
C ASP A 58 12.76 -8.91 4.96
N SER A 59 13.76 -9.38 5.72
CA SER A 59 14.46 -10.64 5.42
C SER A 59 13.58 -11.83 5.74
N TYR A 60 12.89 -11.83 6.89
CA TYR A 60 11.99 -12.93 7.26
C TYR A 60 10.94 -13.19 6.18
N PHE A 61 10.26 -12.13 5.72
CA PHE A 61 9.24 -12.26 4.68
C PHE A 61 9.81 -12.84 3.39
N ASN A 62 10.95 -12.32 2.92
CA ASN A 62 11.52 -12.73 1.63
C ASN A 62 12.19 -14.12 1.68
N GLU A 63 12.59 -14.60 2.87
CA GLU A 63 13.15 -15.94 3.06
C GLU A 63 12.07 -17.01 3.33
N ASN A 64 10.88 -16.60 3.80
CA ASN A 64 9.79 -17.50 4.23
C ASN A 64 8.45 -17.04 3.61
N VAL A 65 8.44 -16.78 2.29
CA VAL A 65 7.34 -16.09 1.62
C VAL A 65 5.99 -16.78 1.83
N GLU A 66 5.93 -18.11 1.71
CA GLU A 66 4.67 -18.83 1.82
C GLU A 66 4.14 -18.84 3.26
N GLU A 67 5.01 -19.10 4.24
CA GLU A 67 4.67 -19.10 5.66
C GLU A 67 4.26 -17.70 6.14
N ALA A 68 5.06 -16.68 5.82
CA ALA A 68 4.79 -15.30 6.21
C ALA A 68 3.50 -14.79 5.56
N LYS A 69 3.28 -15.07 4.27
CA LYS A 69 2.04 -14.70 3.56
C LYS A 69 0.82 -15.36 4.21
N ALA A 70 0.87 -16.66 4.48
CA ALA A 70 -0.24 -17.38 5.11
C ALA A 70 -0.57 -16.85 6.50
N GLU A 71 0.45 -16.57 7.32
CA GLU A 71 0.29 -16.00 8.65
C GLU A 71 -0.31 -14.59 8.61
N ILE A 72 0.20 -13.72 7.73
CA ILE A 72 -0.31 -12.36 7.58
C ILE A 72 -1.74 -12.36 7.04
N LEU A 73 -2.08 -13.20 6.05
CA LEU A 73 -3.45 -13.31 5.54
C LEU A 73 -4.43 -13.74 6.63
N LYS A 74 -4.02 -14.67 7.50
CA LYS A 74 -4.81 -15.06 8.67
C LYS A 74 -5.04 -13.87 9.60
N MET A 75 -3.99 -13.12 9.93
CA MET A 75 -4.10 -11.91 10.75
C MET A 75 -5.03 -10.87 10.13
N VAL A 76 -4.93 -10.61 8.82
CA VAL A 76 -5.83 -9.69 8.09
C VAL A 76 -7.27 -10.16 8.19
N LYS A 77 -7.53 -11.44 7.93
CA LYS A 77 -8.88 -12.01 7.96
C LYS A 77 -9.53 -11.92 9.34
N GLU A 78 -8.76 -12.10 10.41
CA GLU A 78 -9.26 -11.98 11.79
C GLU A 78 -9.69 -10.55 12.15
N GLN A 79 -9.13 -9.53 11.50
CA GLN A 79 -9.50 -8.13 11.73
C GLN A 79 -10.72 -7.67 10.92
N ASP A 80 -11.16 -8.45 9.92
CA ASP A 80 -12.27 -8.12 9.03
C ASP A 80 -12.23 -6.65 8.51
N PRO A 81 -11.13 -6.22 7.84
CA PRO A 81 -11.01 -4.85 7.40
C PRO A 81 -11.71 -4.60 6.06
N ASP A 82 -12.12 -3.34 5.87
CA ASP A 82 -12.67 -2.85 4.61
C ASP A 82 -11.57 -2.49 3.60
N LEU A 83 -10.35 -2.24 4.09
CA LEU A 83 -9.21 -1.80 3.29
C LEU A 83 -7.88 -2.28 3.89
N PHE A 84 -6.96 -2.68 3.01
CA PHE A 84 -5.59 -3.00 3.40
C PHE A 84 -4.60 -2.00 2.78
N ILE A 85 -3.64 -1.53 3.58
CA ILE A 85 -2.58 -0.64 3.11
C ILE A 85 -1.24 -1.26 3.45
N ALA A 86 -0.34 -1.39 2.47
CA ALA A 86 1.04 -1.81 2.70
C ALA A 86 2.01 -0.66 2.44
N GLY A 87 3.01 -0.46 3.28
CA GLY A 87 4.00 0.60 3.07
C GLY A 87 3.58 1.97 3.64
N PRO A 88 4.07 3.10 3.10
CA PRO A 88 4.87 3.22 1.87
C PRO A 88 6.27 2.63 2.01
N ALA A 89 6.75 1.98 0.94
CA ALA A 89 8.06 1.32 0.88
C ALA A 89 9.16 2.16 0.22
N PHE A 90 8.84 3.28 -0.44
CA PHE A 90 9.82 4.13 -1.14
C PHE A 90 10.72 3.29 -2.06
N ASN A 91 12.05 3.47 -2.02
CA ASN A 91 12.99 2.65 -2.78
C ASN A 91 13.58 1.46 -1.99
N ALA A 92 12.95 1.02 -0.90
CA ALA A 92 13.39 -0.15 -0.16
C ALA A 92 13.01 -1.42 -0.91
N GLY A 93 13.99 -2.13 -1.49
CA GLY A 93 13.76 -3.25 -2.40
C GLY A 93 13.00 -4.42 -1.77
N ARG A 94 13.58 -5.08 -0.76
CA ARG A 94 12.96 -6.24 -0.08
C ARG A 94 11.59 -5.89 0.51
N TYR A 95 11.49 -4.72 1.13
CA TYR A 95 10.24 -4.23 1.71
C TYR A 95 9.17 -3.94 0.65
N GLY A 96 9.55 -3.37 -0.49
CA GLY A 96 8.66 -3.10 -1.60
C GLY A 96 8.12 -4.39 -2.23
N VAL A 97 8.98 -5.39 -2.42
CA VAL A 97 8.52 -6.73 -2.86
C VAL A 97 7.54 -7.30 -1.84
N ALA A 98 7.86 -7.27 -0.54
CA ALA A 98 6.95 -7.77 0.50
C ALA A 98 5.59 -7.06 0.51
N CYS A 99 5.58 -5.72 0.43
CA CYS A 99 4.37 -4.91 0.35
C CYS A 99 3.52 -5.25 -0.89
N GLY A 100 4.15 -5.42 -2.05
CA GLY A 100 3.47 -5.80 -3.28
C GLY A 100 2.86 -7.20 -3.18
N THR A 101 3.65 -8.19 -2.73
CA THR A 101 3.22 -9.57 -2.54
C THR A 101 1.99 -9.66 -1.64
N ILE A 102 2.04 -9.04 -0.46
CA ILE A 102 0.94 -9.17 0.51
C ILE A 102 -0.30 -8.38 0.09
N ALA A 103 -0.14 -7.20 -0.51
CA ALA A 103 -1.28 -6.45 -1.04
C ALA A 103 -1.99 -7.22 -2.18
N ASP A 104 -1.23 -7.86 -3.05
CA ASP A 104 -1.77 -8.70 -4.13
C ASP A 104 -2.51 -9.93 -3.58
N ALA A 105 -1.92 -10.60 -2.59
CA ALA A 105 -2.52 -11.76 -1.92
C ALA A 105 -3.82 -11.38 -1.19
N VAL A 106 -3.84 -10.25 -0.48
CA VAL A 106 -5.06 -9.77 0.21
C VAL A 106 -6.20 -9.49 -0.79
N GLN A 107 -5.91 -8.89 -1.95
CA GLN A 107 -6.93 -8.68 -2.98
C GLN A 107 -7.43 -9.98 -3.58
N SER A 108 -6.52 -10.87 -3.97
CA SER A 108 -6.86 -12.08 -4.73
C SER A 108 -7.47 -13.18 -3.87
N GLU A 109 -7.03 -13.33 -2.62
CA GLU A 109 -7.47 -14.42 -1.73
C GLU A 109 -8.57 -14.00 -0.77
N LEU A 110 -8.60 -12.74 -0.32
CA LEU A 110 -9.59 -12.24 0.65
C LEU A 110 -10.66 -11.34 0.01
N GLY A 111 -10.45 -10.86 -1.22
CA GLY A 111 -11.37 -9.92 -1.88
C GLY A 111 -11.38 -8.52 -1.26
N ILE A 112 -10.41 -8.21 -0.38
CA ILE A 112 -10.30 -6.93 0.30
C ILE A 112 -9.45 -6.00 -0.57
N PRO A 113 -9.92 -4.78 -0.89
CA PRO A 113 -9.11 -3.85 -1.68
C PRO A 113 -7.81 -3.51 -0.97
N ALA A 114 -6.71 -3.42 -1.74
CA ALA A 114 -5.41 -3.10 -1.21
C ALA A 114 -4.68 -2.03 -2.02
N ILE A 115 -3.91 -1.19 -1.32
CA ILE A 115 -3.01 -0.23 -1.95
C ILE A 115 -1.63 -0.23 -1.31
N THR A 116 -0.65 0.29 -2.04
CA THR A 116 0.70 0.54 -1.51
C THR A 116 1.30 1.81 -2.10
N GLY A 117 2.50 2.18 -1.65
CA GLY A 117 3.24 3.33 -2.15
C GLY A 117 4.71 2.99 -2.33
N MET A 118 5.27 3.21 -3.52
CA MET A 118 6.65 2.85 -3.86
C MET A 118 7.29 3.89 -4.77
N TYR A 119 8.62 3.94 -4.75
CA TYR A 119 9.38 4.67 -5.77
C TYR A 119 9.34 3.88 -7.08
N ILE A 120 9.37 4.55 -8.22
CA ILE A 120 9.18 3.90 -9.53
C ILE A 120 10.25 2.85 -9.86
N GLU A 121 11.46 3.00 -9.31
CA GLU A 121 12.55 2.02 -9.48
C GLU A 121 12.54 0.91 -8.43
N ASN A 122 11.58 0.93 -7.49
CA ASN A 122 11.45 -0.17 -6.55
C ASN A 122 11.07 -1.46 -7.33
N PRO A 123 11.75 -2.60 -7.11
CA PRO A 123 11.43 -3.85 -7.82
C PRO A 123 9.96 -4.26 -7.65
N GLY A 124 9.38 -4.05 -6.46
CA GLY A 124 7.96 -4.33 -6.21
C GLY A 124 7.02 -3.49 -7.09
N ALA A 125 7.43 -2.29 -7.52
CA ALA A 125 6.61 -1.45 -8.37
C ALA A 125 6.40 -2.07 -9.76
N ASP A 126 7.45 -2.58 -10.39
CA ASP A 126 7.32 -3.22 -11.71
C ASP A 126 6.56 -4.55 -11.63
N MET A 127 6.84 -5.34 -10.59
CA MET A 127 6.20 -6.64 -10.35
C MET A 127 4.69 -6.52 -10.15
N TYR A 128 4.22 -5.53 -9.37
CA TYR A 128 2.85 -5.49 -8.86
C TYR A 128 1.98 -4.34 -9.39
N LYS A 129 2.51 -3.36 -10.13
CA LYS A 129 1.68 -2.24 -10.66
C LYS A 129 0.48 -2.71 -11.51
N LYS A 130 0.55 -3.89 -12.12
CA LYS A 130 -0.57 -4.42 -12.90
C LYS A 130 -1.73 -4.90 -12.02
N SER A 131 -1.45 -5.41 -10.83
CA SER A 131 -2.47 -5.99 -9.95
C SER A 131 -2.86 -5.10 -8.76
N VAL A 132 -1.93 -4.34 -8.21
CA VAL A 132 -2.14 -3.45 -7.06
C VAL A 132 -2.03 -1.99 -7.49
N TYR A 133 -2.82 -1.11 -6.89
CA TYR A 133 -2.60 0.33 -7.01
C TYR A 133 -1.38 0.76 -6.18
N ILE A 134 -0.34 1.24 -6.87
CA ILE A 134 0.91 1.67 -6.27
C ILE A 134 1.05 3.18 -6.42
N VAL A 135 0.93 3.92 -5.32
CA VAL A 135 1.14 5.37 -5.31
C VAL A 135 2.61 5.69 -5.55
N SER A 136 2.88 6.62 -6.47
CA SER A 136 4.24 7.07 -6.74
C SER A 136 4.76 7.91 -5.56
N THR A 137 5.85 7.46 -4.96
CA THR A 137 6.50 8.12 -3.82
C THR A 137 7.89 8.64 -4.22
N LYS A 138 8.51 9.44 -3.35
CA LYS A 138 9.94 9.79 -3.50
C LYS A 138 10.82 8.55 -3.22
N ASN A 139 12.12 8.65 -3.48
CA ASN A 139 13.06 7.55 -3.27
C ASN A 139 13.32 7.19 -1.79
N SER A 140 12.93 8.03 -0.83
CA SER A 140 13.24 7.81 0.60
C SER A 140 12.13 8.31 1.53
N ALA A 141 12.21 7.87 2.80
CA ALA A 141 11.27 8.23 3.86
C ALA A 141 11.17 9.73 4.16
N ALA A 142 12.12 10.56 3.71
CA ALA A 142 11.97 12.02 3.74
C ALA A 142 10.73 12.51 2.98
N GLY A 143 10.23 11.72 2.02
CA GLY A 143 8.99 11.96 1.29
C GLY A 143 7.70 11.51 1.99
N MET A 144 7.75 11.04 3.25
CA MET A 144 6.60 10.42 3.94
C MET A 144 5.33 11.26 3.90
N ARG A 145 5.44 12.55 4.22
CA ARG A 145 4.27 13.44 4.26
C ARG A 145 3.61 13.59 2.89
N ASP A 146 4.41 13.62 1.81
CA ASP A 146 3.91 13.69 0.44
C ASP A 146 3.27 12.36 0.01
N ALA A 147 3.92 11.24 0.30
CA ALA A 147 3.41 9.90 0.01
C ALA A 147 2.04 9.68 0.66
N VAL A 148 1.93 9.95 1.96
CA VAL A 148 0.69 9.75 2.72
C VAL A 148 -0.44 10.69 2.26
N LYS A 149 -0.11 11.94 1.87
CA LYS A 149 -1.07 12.89 1.30
C LYS A 149 -1.68 12.41 -0.03
N LYS A 150 -0.94 11.60 -0.80
CA LYS A 150 -1.41 10.99 -2.05
C LYS A 150 -2.10 9.65 -1.82
N MET A 151 -1.58 8.82 -0.92
CA MET A 151 -2.11 7.50 -0.61
C MET A 151 -3.50 7.56 0.01
N ALA A 152 -3.72 8.39 1.03
CA ALA A 152 -4.97 8.37 1.78
C ALA A 152 -6.22 8.67 0.92
N PRO A 153 -6.25 9.70 0.07
CA PRO A 153 -7.42 9.94 -0.80
C PRO A 153 -7.72 8.77 -1.74
N LEU A 154 -6.69 8.20 -2.37
CA LEU A 154 -6.86 7.06 -3.28
C LEU A 154 -7.36 5.81 -2.52
N ALA A 155 -6.82 5.55 -1.33
CA ALA A 155 -7.27 4.46 -0.47
C ALA A 155 -8.75 4.58 -0.12
N LEU A 156 -9.20 5.79 0.25
CA LEU A 156 -10.61 6.05 0.57
C LEU A 156 -11.52 5.85 -0.65
N LYS A 157 -11.13 6.35 -1.83
CA LYS A 157 -11.91 6.13 -3.06
C LYS A 157 -12.08 4.65 -3.37
N ILE A 158 -10.99 3.89 -3.29
CA ILE A 158 -10.99 2.44 -3.55
C ILE A 158 -11.89 1.72 -2.55
N ALA A 159 -11.76 2.01 -1.25
CA ALA A 159 -12.59 1.41 -0.21
C ALA A 159 -14.09 1.72 -0.38
N LYS A 160 -14.43 2.89 -0.92
CA LYS A 160 -15.82 3.30 -1.20
C LYS A 160 -16.35 2.79 -2.54
N GLY A 161 -15.52 2.14 -3.36
CA GLY A 161 -15.89 1.72 -4.71
C GLY A 161 -16.13 2.89 -5.67
N GLU A 162 -15.52 4.05 -5.42
CA GLU A 162 -15.60 5.21 -6.30
C GLU A 162 -14.80 4.99 -7.59
N GLU A 163 -15.14 5.75 -8.64
CA GLU A 163 -14.37 5.71 -9.88
C GLU A 163 -12.96 6.26 -9.66
N ILE A 164 -11.96 5.49 -10.09
CA ILE A 164 -10.55 5.88 -10.01
C ILE A 164 -10.16 6.58 -11.32
N GLY A 165 -9.65 7.80 -11.19
CA GLY A 165 -9.17 8.64 -12.29
C GLY A 165 -7.87 8.16 -12.91
N SER A 166 -7.22 9.02 -13.69
CA SER A 166 -5.97 8.69 -14.36
C SER A 166 -4.78 8.59 -13.37
N PRO A 167 -3.66 7.95 -13.77
CA PRO A 167 -2.43 7.95 -12.99
C PRO A 167 -1.94 9.35 -12.62
N GLU A 168 -2.09 10.33 -13.52
CA GLU A 168 -1.70 11.72 -13.27
C GLU A 168 -2.60 12.41 -12.23
N GLU A 169 -3.90 12.11 -12.25
CA GLU A 169 -4.88 12.70 -11.33
C GLU A 169 -4.78 12.11 -9.92
N GLU A 170 -4.63 10.79 -9.83
CA GLU A 170 -4.67 10.05 -8.56
C GLU A 170 -3.27 9.76 -7.98
N GLY A 171 -2.22 10.00 -8.76
CA GLY A 171 -0.83 9.87 -8.32
C GLY A 171 -0.29 8.44 -8.21
N TYR A 172 -0.94 7.46 -8.82
CA TYR A 172 -0.45 6.07 -8.88
C TYR A 172 0.42 5.80 -10.11
N ILE A 173 1.28 4.78 -10.02
CA ILE A 173 2.18 4.37 -11.11
C ILE A 173 1.34 3.75 -12.25
N PRO A 174 1.53 4.16 -13.52
CA PRO A 174 0.78 3.62 -14.64
C PRO A 174 0.76 2.10 -14.70
N ARG A 175 -0.44 1.52 -14.67
CA ARG A 175 -0.67 0.07 -14.57
C ARG A 175 -0.63 -0.66 -15.92
N GLY A 176 -0.49 0.07 -17.04
CA GLY A 176 -0.56 -0.48 -18.39
C GLY A 176 -1.99 -0.83 -18.85
N VAL A 177 -3.01 -0.45 -18.08
CA VAL A 177 -4.43 -0.60 -18.46
C VAL A 177 -4.84 0.55 -19.38
N ARG A 178 -5.43 0.21 -20.53
CA ARG A 178 -5.97 1.21 -21.47
C ARG A 178 -7.45 1.39 -21.20
N LYS A 179 -7.87 2.61 -20.85
CA LYS A 179 -9.28 3.01 -20.71
C LYS A 179 -9.58 4.05 -21.78
N ASN A 180 -10.66 3.85 -22.53
CA ASN A 180 -11.15 4.85 -23.47
C ASN A 180 -11.73 6.03 -22.68
N TYR A 181 -11.39 7.25 -23.07
CA TYR A 181 -11.95 8.47 -22.50
C TYR A 181 -12.30 9.46 -23.61
N PHE A 182 -13.30 10.29 -23.36
CA PHE A 182 -13.67 11.38 -24.25
C PHE A 182 -12.88 12.63 -23.88
N THR A 183 -12.40 13.35 -24.89
CA THR A 183 -11.68 14.60 -24.70
C THR A 183 -12.22 15.67 -25.64
N ASP A 184 -12.23 16.91 -25.17
CA ASP A 184 -12.61 18.06 -26.00
C ASP A 184 -11.49 18.47 -26.96
N LYS A 185 -10.26 17.97 -26.74
CA LYS A 185 -9.10 18.24 -27.60
C LYS A 185 -9.05 17.30 -28.79
N ARG A 186 -8.92 17.87 -29.99
CA ARG A 186 -8.77 17.09 -31.24
C ARG A 186 -7.48 16.26 -31.22
N GLY A 187 -7.50 15.09 -31.84
CA GLY A 187 -6.36 14.16 -31.84
C GLY A 187 -5.05 14.76 -32.35
N SER A 188 -5.11 15.73 -33.27
CA SER A 188 -3.95 16.45 -33.79
C SER A 188 -3.22 17.30 -32.75
N GLU A 189 -3.95 17.86 -31.77
CA GLU A 189 -3.37 18.68 -30.70
C GLU A 189 -2.70 17.82 -29.61
N ARG A 190 -3.07 16.54 -29.54
CA ARG A 190 -2.55 15.56 -28.58
C ARG A 190 -1.34 14.76 -29.09
N ALA A 191 -1.02 14.89 -30.38
CA ALA A 191 0.02 14.12 -31.05
C ALA A 191 1.39 14.83 -31.11
N VAL A 192 1.51 15.99 -30.44
CA VAL A 192 2.70 16.85 -30.40
C VAL A 192 3.31 16.81 -29.01
#